data_AF-A0A1Z4MU80-F1
#
_entry.id   AF-A0A1Z4MU80-F1
#
_cell.length_a   1.000
_cell.length_b   1.000
_cell.length_c   1.000
_cell.angle_alpha   90.00
_cell.angle_beta   90.00
_cell.angle_gamma   90.00
#
_symmetry.space_group_name_H-M   'P 1'
#
loop_
_entity.id
_entity.type
_entity.pdbx_description
1 polymer ?
#
loop_
_entity_poly.entity_id
_entity_poly.type
_entity_poly.pdbx_seq_one_letter_code
_entity_poly.pdbx_strand_id
1 'polypeptide(L)'
;MLGGETYFIGTAYLIKAIPFYFRHFKLGHNVYNDFSVINPNLTPFMDNPMLLKSTTRHIRIFAAEIDRDGELVPSNQVLTLDVDPDNEFNWNEDALQKIYRKFDELVEASSGADLTDYNLRRVGSDLEHYLRSLLQKGDISYNLQSRVNNYSMGLPQVAVDEKK
;
A
#
# COMPACT_ATOMS: atom_id res chain seq x y z
N MET A 1 12.03 -14.39 -12.80
CA MET A 1 10.66 -14.88 -12.58
C MET A 1 10.44 -14.96 -11.08
N LEU A 2 9.90 -13.90 -10.48
CA LEU A 2 9.51 -13.88 -9.07
C LEU A 2 7.98 -13.93 -9.04
N GLY A 3 7.43 -15.12 -8.81
CA GLY A 3 6.00 -15.31 -8.62
C GLY A 3 5.62 -14.87 -7.21
N GLY A 4 4.96 -13.72 -7.09
CA GLY A 4 4.19 -13.41 -5.89
C GLY A 4 2.89 -14.20 -5.96
N GLU A 5 2.53 -14.89 -4.87
CA GLU A 5 1.25 -15.58 -4.80
C GLU A 5 0.13 -14.55 -4.68
N THR A 6 -0.82 -14.58 -5.62
CA THR A 6 -2.03 -13.77 -5.61
C THR A 6 -3.10 -14.48 -4.79
N TYR A 7 -3.51 -13.89 -3.67
CA TYR A 7 -4.61 -14.42 -2.86
C TYR A 7 -5.89 -13.62 -3.15
N PHE A 8 -6.95 -14.31 -3.58
CA PHE A 8 -8.27 -13.72 -3.82
C PHE A 8 -9.13 -13.87 -2.56
N ILE A 9 -9.56 -12.74 -1.98
CA ILE A 9 -10.65 -12.69 -0.99
C ILE A 9 -11.75 -11.76 -1.50
N GLY A 10 -13.00 -12.19 -1.34
CA GLY A 10 -14.18 -11.76 -2.09
C GLY A 10 -14.38 -10.25 -2.28
N THR A 11 -14.85 -9.89 -3.48
CA THR A 11 -15.33 -8.56 -3.93
C THR A 11 -14.42 -7.34 -3.75
N ALA A 12 -13.27 -7.47 -3.10
CA ALA A 12 -12.21 -6.46 -3.06
C ALA A 12 -11.10 -6.83 -4.05
N TYR A 13 -10.63 -5.85 -4.81
CA TYR A 13 -9.66 -6.07 -5.87
C TYR A 13 -8.29 -6.49 -5.29
N LEU A 14 -7.99 -7.77 -5.48
CA LEU A 14 -6.69 -8.42 -5.62
C LEU A 14 -5.56 -7.91 -4.71
N ILE A 15 -5.27 -8.70 -3.67
CA ILE A 15 -4.14 -8.48 -2.77
C ILE A 15 -2.88 -9.10 -3.36
N LYS A 16 -1.86 -8.26 -3.62
CA LYS A 16 -0.53 -8.73 -4.03
C LYS A 16 0.39 -8.77 -2.80
N ALA A 17 0.78 -9.97 -2.39
CA ALA A 17 1.85 -10.18 -1.42
C ALA A 17 3.18 -10.27 -2.18
N ILE A 18 4.08 -9.30 -1.97
CA ILE A 18 5.40 -9.32 -2.60
C ILE A 18 6.42 -9.80 -1.59
N PRO A 19 6.96 -11.03 -1.74
CA PRO A 19 8.04 -11.52 -0.89
C PRO A 19 9.32 -10.71 -1.18
N PHE A 20 9.77 -9.92 -0.21
CA PHE A 20 11.00 -9.12 -0.29
C PHE A 20 12.24 -9.95 0.06
N TYR A 21 12.36 -11.15 -0.52
CA TYR A 21 13.36 -12.13 -0.09
C TYR A 21 14.82 -11.78 -0.44
N PHE A 22 15.12 -10.62 -1.02
CA PHE A 22 16.49 -10.32 -1.47
C PHE A 22 17.02 -8.88 -1.32
N ARG A 23 16.34 -7.95 -0.64
CA ARG A 23 16.79 -6.55 -0.73
C ARG A 23 16.68 -5.64 0.49
N HIS A 24 17.04 -6.13 1.68
CA HIS A 24 17.36 -5.36 2.91
C HIS A 24 16.82 -3.91 2.96
N PHE A 25 15.61 -3.72 3.53
CA PHE A 25 15.34 -2.49 4.25
C PHE A 25 16.17 -2.58 5.53
N LYS A 26 16.95 -1.54 5.84
CA LYS A 26 17.62 -1.50 7.15
C LYS A 26 16.50 -1.35 8.19
N LEU A 27 16.55 -2.13 9.26
CA LEU A 27 15.75 -1.81 10.42
C LEU A 27 16.32 -0.51 10.98
N GLY A 28 15.56 0.58 10.93
CA GLY A 28 15.92 1.79 11.63
C GLY A 28 16.06 1.44 13.10
N HIS A 29 17.28 1.58 13.66
CA HIS A 29 17.50 1.42 15.08
C HIS A 29 16.61 2.44 15.80
N ASN A 30 15.53 1.97 16.43
CA ASN A 30 14.80 2.76 17.39
C ASN A 30 15.77 3.11 18.52
N VAL A 31 16.23 4.35 18.56
CA VAL A 31 16.99 4.90 19.69
C VAL A 31 15.99 5.17 20.82
N TYR A 32 15.33 4.13 21.31
CA TYR A 32 14.61 4.19 22.57
C TYR A 32 15.61 3.78 23.65
N ASN A 33 16.04 4.76 24.43
CA ASN A 33 16.90 4.53 25.58
C ASN A 33 16.37 3.35 26.41
N ASP A 34 17.33 2.53 26.85
CA ASP A 34 17.15 1.41 27.74
C ASP A 34 16.56 1.86 29.10
N PHE A 35 15.24 2.06 29.14
CA PHE A 35 14.48 2.37 30.36
C PHE A 35 14.25 1.11 31.24
N SER A 36 14.76 -0.06 30.83
CA SER A 36 14.59 -1.32 31.57
C SER A 36 15.38 -1.37 32.89
N VAL A 37 16.36 -0.48 33.06
CA VAL A 37 17.25 -0.48 34.23
C VAL A 37 16.61 0.16 35.48
N ILE A 38 15.47 0.87 35.35
CA ILE A 38 15.00 1.80 36.41
C ILE A 38 13.73 1.34 37.15
N ASN A 39 13.00 0.31 36.70
CA ASN A 39 11.82 -0.16 37.42
C ASN A 39 11.42 -1.61 37.07
N PRO A 40 11.51 -2.58 38.01
CA PRO A 40 11.15 -3.98 37.75
C PRO A 40 9.63 -4.22 37.69
N ASN A 41 8.79 -3.21 37.95
CA ASN A 41 7.32 -3.30 37.89
C ASN A 41 6.69 -2.59 36.69
N LEU A 42 7.49 -1.97 35.81
CA LEU A 42 6.99 -1.69 34.46
C LEU A 42 7.18 -2.98 33.67
N THR A 43 6.10 -3.67 33.35
CA THR A 43 6.10 -4.61 32.24
C THR A 43 6.81 -3.93 31.07
N PRO A 44 7.83 -4.54 30.45
CA PRO A 44 8.45 -3.97 29.26
C PRO A 44 7.30 -3.62 28.33
N PHE A 45 7.16 -2.32 28.02
CA PHE A 45 6.22 -1.86 27.01
C PHE A 45 6.57 -2.68 25.79
N MET A 46 5.76 -3.70 25.55
CA MET A 46 6.17 -4.83 24.76
C MET A 46 6.68 -4.30 23.42
N ASP A 47 7.75 -4.91 22.93
CA ASP A 47 8.04 -5.03 21.50
C ASP A 47 6.84 -5.75 20.85
N ASN A 48 5.68 -5.11 20.89
CA ASN A 48 4.54 -5.44 20.09
C ASN A 48 4.96 -4.89 18.73
N PRO A 49 5.28 -5.72 17.73
CA PRO A 49 5.66 -5.22 16.42
C PRO A 49 4.48 -4.41 15.91
N MET A 50 4.56 -3.08 16.08
CA MET A 50 3.49 -2.19 15.70
C MET A 50 3.35 -2.36 14.20
N LEU A 51 2.19 -2.86 13.76
CA LEU A 51 1.92 -3.10 12.35
C LEU A 51 2.09 -1.78 11.59
N LEU A 52 3.21 -1.67 10.88
CA LEU A 52 3.49 -0.50 10.06
C LEU A 52 2.53 -0.51 8.87
N LYS A 53 1.87 0.64 8.67
CA LYS A 53 0.85 0.75 7.64
C LYS A 53 0.74 2.16 7.10
N SER A 54 0.36 2.25 5.83
CA SER A 54 -0.08 3.49 5.20
C SER A 54 -1.46 3.26 4.62
N THR A 55 -2.47 3.84 5.26
CA THR A 55 -3.88 3.74 4.84
C THR A 55 -4.33 5.07 4.30
N THR A 56 -4.28 5.21 2.98
CA THR A 56 -4.89 6.33 2.26
C THR A 56 -6.30 5.94 1.80
N ARG A 57 -6.98 6.78 1.02
CA ARG A 57 -8.35 6.50 0.62
C ARG A 57 -8.42 5.32 -0.35
N HIS A 58 -7.47 5.26 -1.28
CA HIS A 58 -7.48 4.24 -2.34
C HIS A 58 -6.33 3.25 -2.25
N ILE A 59 -5.30 3.54 -1.44
CA ILE A 59 -4.13 2.67 -1.32
C ILE A 59 -3.90 2.34 0.15
N ARG A 60 -3.93 1.05 0.47
CA ARG A 60 -3.57 0.54 1.78
C ARG A 60 -2.35 -0.35 1.64
N ILE A 61 -1.28 0.01 2.34
CA ILE A 61 -0.03 -0.74 2.40
C ILE A 61 0.17 -1.21 3.84
N PHE A 62 0.44 -2.49 4.01
CA PHE A 62 0.74 -3.10 5.30
C PHE A 62 2.09 -3.79 5.24
N ALA A 63 2.94 -3.57 6.25
CA ALA A 63 4.11 -4.41 6.49
C ALA A 63 3.68 -5.70 7.18
N ALA A 64 2.99 -6.54 6.42
CA ALA A 64 2.39 -7.79 6.87
C ALA A 64 2.27 -8.76 5.71
N GLU A 65 2.24 -10.03 6.06
CA GLU A 65 1.78 -11.10 5.20
C GLU A 65 0.33 -11.46 5.57
N ILE A 66 -0.40 -12.02 4.60
CA ILE A 66 -1.73 -12.58 4.85
C ILE A 66 -1.55 -14.06 5.16
N ASP A 67 -2.05 -14.50 6.30
CA ASP A 67 -2.03 -15.90 6.68
C ASP A 67 -3.10 -16.72 5.93
N ARG A 68 -3.16 -18.02 6.24
CA ARG A 68 -4.13 -18.94 5.59
C ARG A 68 -5.57 -18.65 5.94
N ASP A 69 -5.81 -17.95 7.04
CA ASP A 69 -7.13 -17.60 7.55
C ASP A 69 -7.58 -16.21 7.05
N GLY A 70 -6.70 -15.50 6.33
CA GLY A 70 -6.95 -14.18 5.76
C GLY A 70 -6.59 -13.02 6.69
N GLU A 71 -5.92 -13.31 7.81
CA GLU A 71 -5.52 -12.32 8.80
C GLU A 71 -4.14 -11.71 8.47
N LEU A 72 -3.96 -10.44 8.81
CA LEU A 72 -2.70 -9.73 8.60
C LEU A 72 -1.72 -10.02 9.75
N VAL A 73 -0.66 -10.75 9.45
CA VAL A 73 0.43 -11.04 10.38
C VAL A 73 1.58 -10.06 10.13
N PRO A 74 1.97 -9.22 11.11
CA PRO A 74 3.06 -8.24 10.94
C PRO A 74 4.36 -8.91 10.45
N SER A 75 4.95 -8.35 9.39
CA SER A 75 6.16 -8.87 8.75
C SER A 75 7.05 -7.74 8.28
N ASN A 76 8.35 -7.85 8.56
CA ASN A 76 9.36 -6.88 8.10
C ASN A 76 9.89 -7.20 6.69
N GLN A 77 9.42 -8.30 6.09
CA GLN A 77 9.91 -8.82 4.81
C GLN A 77 8.84 -8.86 3.73
N VAL A 78 7.60 -8.54 4.05
CA VAL A 78 6.49 -8.61 3.10
C VAL A 78 5.70 -7.32 3.22
N LEU A 79 5.47 -6.68 2.07
CA LEU A 79 4.49 -5.62 1.95
C LEU A 79 3.27 -6.18 1.23
N THR A 80 2.12 -5.95 1.84
CA THR A 80 0.82 -6.25 1.30
C THR A 80 0.18 -4.96 0.79
N LEU A 81 -0.31 -4.98 -0.45
CA LEU A 81 -1.02 -3.87 -1.07
C LEU A 81 -2.49 -4.23 -1.31
N ASP A 82 -3.38 -3.37 -0.83
CA ASP A 82 -4.82 -3.39 -1.07
C ASP A 82 -5.22 -2.11 -1.83
N VAL A 83 -5.81 -2.30 -3.02
CA VAL A 83 -6.09 -1.26 -4.01
C VAL A 83 -7.60 -1.02 -4.09
N ASP A 84 -7.99 0.23 -3.90
CA ASP A 84 -9.36 0.72 -3.98
C ASP A 84 -10.37 -0.10 -3.15
N PRO A 85 -10.19 -0.15 -1.82
CA PRO A 85 -10.99 -0.98 -0.92
C PRO A 85 -12.48 -0.61 -0.89
N ASP A 86 -12.81 0.63 -1.24
CA ASP A 86 -14.19 1.12 -1.30
C ASP A 86 -14.84 0.92 -2.68
N ASN A 87 -14.09 0.34 -3.64
CA ASN A 87 -14.52 0.09 -5.02
C ASN A 87 -15.08 1.37 -5.70
N GLU A 88 -14.35 2.48 -5.54
CA GLU A 88 -14.72 3.79 -6.10
C GLU A 88 -14.43 3.87 -7.61
N PHE A 89 -13.55 3.02 -8.15
CA PHE A 89 -13.19 3.00 -9.56
C PHE A 89 -13.52 1.67 -10.24
N ASN A 90 -13.80 1.73 -11.54
CA ASN A 90 -13.87 0.57 -12.41
C ASN A 90 -12.46 0.20 -12.84
N TRP A 91 -11.99 -0.96 -12.40
CA TRP A 91 -10.67 -1.49 -12.72
C TRP A 91 -10.74 -2.50 -13.87
N ASN A 92 -9.82 -2.36 -14.83
CA ASN A 92 -9.48 -3.42 -15.77
C ASN A 92 -8.12 -4.03 -15.38
N GLU A 93 -7.82 -5.20 -15.95
CA GLU A 93 -6.60 -5.94 -15.62
C GLU A 93 -5.32 -5.17 -15.98
N ASP A 94 -5.29 -4.45 -17.11
CA ASP A 94 -4.14 -3.63 -17.52
C ASP A 94 -3.85 -2.50 -16.52
N ALA A 95 -4.89 -1.80 -16.05
CA ALA A 95 -4.78 -0.75 -15.05
C ALA A 95 -4.28 -1.28 -13.71
N LEU A 96 -4.77 -2.43 -13.26
CA LEU A 96 -4.28 -3.08 -12.04
C LEU A 96 -2.80 -3.48 -12.19
N GLN A 97 -2.41 -4.07 -13.32
CA GLN A 97 -1.01 -4.41 -13.57
C GLN A 97 -0.09 -3.19 -13.61
N LYS A 98 -0.58 -2.05 -14.15
CA LYS A 98 0.14 -0.76 -14.09
C LYS A 98 0.37 -0.33 -12.64
N ILE A 99 -0.64 -0.41 -11.76
CA ILE A 99 -0.49 -0.11 -10.32
C ILE A 99 0.52 -1.04 -9.66
N TYR A 100 0.42 -2.35 -9.87
CA TYR A 100 1.35 -3.31 -9.25
C TYR A 100 2.79 -3.11 -9.71
N ARG A 101 3.01 -2.86 -11.01
CA ARG A 101 4.34 -2.54 -11.51
C ARG A 101 4.86 -1.25 -10.91
N LYS A 102 4.01 -0.23 -10.78
CA LYS A 102 4.41 1.04 -10.15
C LYS A 102 4.77 0.85 -8.67
N PHE A 103 4.02 0.02 -7.96
CA PHE A 103 4.33 -0.33 -6.58
C PHE A 103 5.69 -1.03 -6.47
N ASP A 104 5.94 -2.04 -7.31
CA ASP A 104 7.23 -2.73 -7.36
C ASP A 104 8.39 -1.74 -7.61
N GLU A 105 8.24 -0.82 -8.57
CA GLU A 105 9.21 0.25 -8.84
C GLU A 105 9.48 1.14 -7.62
N LEU A 106 8.44 1.56 -6.90
CA LEU A 106 8.57 2.46 -5.74
C LEU A 106 9.20 1.76 -4.53
N VAL A 107 8.85 0.49 -4.31
CA VAL A 107 9.44 -0.33 -3.24
C VAL A 107 10.91 -0.62 -3.55
N GLU A 108 11.23 -0.98 -4.80
CA GLU A 108 12.60 -1.21 -5.26
C GLU A 108 13.45 0.07 -5.16
N ALA A 109 12.91 1.22 -5.56
CA ALA A 109 13.59 2.52 -5.43
C ALA A 109 13.81 2.93 -3.96
N SER A 110 13.03 2.38 -3.04
CA SER A 110 13.17 2.60 -1.59
C SER A 110 14.06 1.55 -0.91
N SER A 111 14.60 0.58 -1.66
CA SER A 111 15.48 -0.44 -1.12
C SER A 111 16.72 0.17 -0.47
N GLY A 112 17.12 -0.35 0.70
CA GLY A 112 18.22 0.18 1.51
C GLY A 112 17.83 1.33 2.44
N ALA A 113 16.62 1.90 2.30
CA ALA A 113 16.07 2.83 3.29
C ALA A 113 15.56 2.07 4.53
N ASP A 114 15.17 2.81 5.56
CA ASP A 114 14.59 2.21 6.77
C ASP A 114 13.09 1.92 6.60
N LEU A 115 12.62 0.76 7.07
CA LEU A 115 11.19 0.45 7.05
C LEU A 115 10.50 1.26 8.15
N THR A 116 9.86 2.38 7.78
CA THR A 116 9.21 3.32 8.70
C THR A 116 7.85 3.73 8.16
N ASP A 117 6.96 4.20 9.04
CA ASP A 117 5.66 4.75 8.62
C ASP A 117 5.80 5.89 7.61
N TYR A 118 6.85 6.70 7.73
CA TYR A 118 7.09 7.81 6.82
C TYR A 118 7.38 7.32 5.39
N ASN A 119 8.24 6.31 5.25
CA ASN A 119 8.57 5.76 3.95
C ASN A 119 7.37 5.02 3.32
N LEU A 120 6.58 4.29 4.13
CA LEU A 120 5.34 3.68 3.65
C LEU A 120 4.31 4.72 3.20
N ARG A 121 4.17 5.83 3.94
CA ARG A 121 3.29 6.95 3.55
C ARG A 121 3.73 7.58 2.24
N ARG A 122 5.03 7.76 2.04
CA ARG A 122 5.58 8.29 0.79
C ARG A 122 5.22 7.39 -0.41
N VAL A 123 5.46 6.08 -0.28
CA VAL A 123 5.09 5.11 -1.33
C VAL A 123 3.59 5.12 -1.60
N GLY A 124 2.76 5.17 -0.54
CA GLY A 124 1.30 5.26 -0.68
C GLY A 124 0.84 6.53 -1.41
N SER A 125 1.39 7.69 -1.05
CA SER A 125 1.08 8.96 -1.73
C SER A 125 1.49 8.95 -3.20
N ASP A 126 2.69 8.43 -3.52
CA ASP A 126 3.16 8.33 -4.90
C ASP A 126 2.28 7.39 -5.75
N LEU A 127 1.77 6.31 -5.15
CA LEU A 127 0.78 5.43 -5.79
C LEU A 127 -0.57 6.12 -6.02
N GLU A 128 -1.10 6.85 -5.03
CA GLU A 128 -2.36 7.60 -5.21
C GLU A 128 -2.22 8.68 -6.30
N HIS A 129 -1.07 9.35 -6.37
CA HIS A 129 -0.77 10.27 -7.46
C HIS A 129 -0.76 9.57 -8.83
N TYR A 130 -0.17 8.37 -8.90
CA TYR A 130 -0.18 7.60 -10.13
C TYR A 130 -1.59 7.13 -10.51
N LEU A 131 -2.39 6.66 -9.54
CA LEU A 131 -3.80 6.31 -9.74
C LEU A 131 -4.59 7.48 -10.33
N ARG A 132 -4.42 8.69 -9.78
CA ARG A 132 -5.04 9.91 -10.32
C ARG A 132 -4.64 10.16 -11.77
N SER A 133 -3.39 9.88 -12.14
CA SER A 133 -2.95 10.01 -13.53
C SER A 133 -3.62 8.99 -14.47
N LEU A 134 -3.92 7.77 -13.99
CA LEU A 134 -4.68 6.78 -14.75
C LEU A 134 -6.11 7.25 -14.97
N LEU A 135 -6.75 7.82 -13.94
CA LEU A 135 -8.09 8.39 -14.04
C LEU A 135 -8.14 9.53 -15.07
N GLN A 136 -7.17 10.44 -15.04
CA GLN A 136 -7.09 11.57 -15.99
C GLN A 136 -6.86 11.12 -17.43
N LYS A 137 -6.13 10.01 -17.64
CA LYS A 137 -5.92 9.42 -18.97
C LYS A 137 -7.12 8.62 -19.48
N GLY A 138 -8.08 8.32 -18.60
CA GLY A 138 -9.23 7.46 -18.92
C GLY A 138 -8.92 5.95 -18.88
N ASP A 139 -7.78 5.55 -18.32
CA ASP A 139 -7.43 4.13 -18.12
C ASP A 139 -8.34 3.46 -17.08
N ILE A 140 -8.86 4.25 -16.13
CA ILE A 140 -9.87 3.89 -15.14
C ILE A 140 -10.97 4.96 -15.11
N SER A 141 -12.14 4.62 -14.58
CA SER A 141 -13.28 5.53 -14.43
C SER A 141 -13.97 5.35 -13.09
N TYR A 142 -14.80 6.31 -12.67
CA TYR A 142 -15.58 6.17 -11.45
C TYR A 142 -16.63 5.05 -11.55
N ASN A 143 -16.72 4.23 -10.51
CA ASN A 143 -17.76 3.24 -10.35
C ASN A 143 -19.04 3.90 -9.85
N LEU A 144 -19.97 4.17 -10.77
CA LEU A 144 -21.26 4.79 -10.45
C LEU A 144 -22.20 3.88 -9.64
N GLN A 145 -21.91 2.57 -9.59
CA GLN A 145 -22.64 1.59 -8.78
C GLN A 145 -22.08 1.50 -7.34
N SER A 146 -20.98 2.21 -7.05
CA SER A 146 -20.44 2.26 -5.69
C SER A 146 -21.47 2.85 -4.72
N ARG A 147 -21.38 2.47 -3.45
CA ARG A 147 -22.31 2.96 -2.42
C ARG A 147 -22.26 4.48 -2.27
N VAL A 148 -21.10 5.10 -2.57
CA VAL A 148 -20.84 6.52 -2.32
C VAL A 148 -20.06 7.12 -3.50
N ASN A 149 -20.72 7.99 -4.27
CA ASN A 149 -20.11 8.70 -5.41
C ASN A 149 -19.62 10.09 -5.00
N ASN A 150 -18.49 10.15 -4.29
CA ASN A 150 -17.92 11.42 -3.77
C ASN A 150 -16.89 12.06 -4.69
N TYR A 151 -16.47 11.39 -5.77
CA TYR A 151 -15.48 11.89 -6.72
C TYR A 151 -14.20 12.38 -6.04
N SER A 152 -13.63 11.55 -5.17
CA SER A 152 -12.55 11.95 -4.26
C SER A 152 -11.26 12.40 -4.97
N MET A 153 -11.01 11.87 -6.17
CA MET A 153 -9.90 12.25 -7.06
C MET A 153 -10.24 13.37 -8.07
N GLY A 154 -11.39 14.02 -7.91
CA GLY A 154 -11.87 15.14 -8.74
C GLY A 154 -13.04 14.75 -9.64
N LEU A 155 -13.84 15.75 -10.00
CA LEU A 155 -14.99 15.54 -10.89
C LEU A 155 -14.54 15.16 -12.31
N PRO A 156 -15.31 14.32 -13.02
CA PRO A 156 -15.11 14.09 -14.45
C PRO A 156 -15.10 15.41 -15.23
N GLN A 157 -14.11 15.61 -16.09
CA GLN A 157 -13.98 16.79 -16.94
C GLN A 157 -13.86 16.36 -18.40
N VAL A 158 -14.33 17.22 -19.30
CA VAL A 158 -14.14 17.04 -20.74
C VAL A 158 -12.69 17.39 -21.06
N ALA A 159 -12.02 16.59 -21.89
CA ALA A 159 -10.70 16.92 -22.38
C ALA A 159 -10.77 18.27 -23.10
N VAL A 160 -10.00 19.25 -22.62
CA VAL A 160 -9.89 20.53 -23.32
C VAL A 160 -9.02 20.25 -24.54
N ASP A 161 -9.62 20.22 -25.73
CA ASP A 161 -8.85 20.22 -26.97
C ASP A 161 -7.94 21.45 -26.94
N GLU A 162 -6.63 21.22 -26.83
CA GLU A 162 -5.64 22.26 -27.09
C GLU A 162 -5.79 22.64 -28.57
N LYS A 163 -6.65 23.61 -28.85
CA LYS A 163 -6.72 24.27 -30.16
C LYS A 163 -5.34 24.85 -30.44
N LYS A 164 -4.58 24.12 -31.25
CA LYS A 164 -3.30 24.55 -31.82
C LYS A 164 -3.51 25.63 -32.87
#